data_AF-A0A5D4T3T6-F1
#
_entry.id   AF-A0A5D4T3T6-F1
#
_cell.length_a   1.000
_cell.length_b   1.000
_cell.length_c   1.000
_cell.angle_alpha   90.00
_cell.angle_beta   90.00
_cell.angle_gamma   90.00
#
_symmetry.space_group_name_H-M   'P 1'
#
loop_
_entity.id
_entity.type
_entity.pdbx_description
1 polymer ?
#
loop_
_entity_poly.entity_id
_entity_poly.type
_entity_poly.pdbx_seq_one_letter_code
_entity_poly.pdbx_strand_id
1 'polypeptide(L)'
;MKSKIIWSFVGIVGVSMISMSILFFTFLFSEDTTPTIVQAEENIGTKEEVEIVKEDENPNLSMEDFTVTKTEFTELETFVNYYYDIWQPNSEYRSYQDDATANFTIANGVLHYVNYFKDEIVEKGMTEEFKAFQTTAYEIMKNDGNPDKEEEVAKLYEKLGEQLTEIHSKF
;
A
#
# COMPACT_ATOMS: atom_id res chain seq x y z
N MET A 1 -39.09 16.15 45.81
CA MET A 1 -38.23 17.34 45.62
C MET A 1 -37.55 17.22 44.28
N LYS A 2 -37.82 18.17 43.36
CA LYS A 2 -37.26 18.22 42.00
C LYS A 2 -36.20 19.32 42.00
N SER A 3 -34.92 18.98 41.79
CA SER A 3 -33.88 19.97 41.52
C SER A 3 -33.49 19.89 40.05
N LYS A 4 -33.80 20.95 39.31
CA LYS A 4 -33.37 21.19 37.93
C LYS A 4 -32.11 22.03 37.99
N ILE A 5 -31.04 21.58 37.36
CA ILE A 5 -29.84 22.40 37.11
C ILE A 5 -29.90 22.84 35.65
N ILE A 6 -29.84 24.15 35.45
CA ILE A 6 -29.81 24.87 34.16
C ILE A 6 -28.56 25.78 34.21
N TRP A 7 -28.08 26.19 33.04
CA TRP A 7 -27.12 27.28 32.72
C TRP A 7 -25.65 26.82 32.65
N SER A 8 -24.81 27.20 31.67
CA SER A 8 -24.96 27.98 30.43
C SER A 8 -23.69 27.91 29.58
N PHE A 9 -23.86 28.27 28.30
CA PHE A 9 -22.89 28.57 27.24
C PHE A 9 -21.56 29.23 27.66
N VAL A 10 -20.47 28.82 27.02
CA VAL A 10 -19.41 29.73 26.54
C VAL A 10 -19.04 29.31 25.12
N GLY A 11 -19.40 30.16 24.15
CA GLY A 11 -18.91 30.08 22.79
C GLY A 11 -17.53 30.74 22.68
N ILE A 12 -16.63 30.13 21.93
CA ILE A 12 -15.38 30.75 21.50
C ILE A 12 -15.49 30.94 19.98
N VAL A 13 -15.69 32.20 19.59
CA VAL A 13 -15.41 32.70 18.25
C VAL A 13 -13.99 33.25 18.31
N GLY A 14 -13.11 32.75 17.45
CA GLY A 14 -11.71 33.21 17.35
C GLY A 14 -11.19 33.02 15.93
N VAL A 15 -11.33 34.09 15.14
CA VAL A 15 -10.81 34.27 13.78
C VAL A 15 -9.29 34.32 13.77
N SER A 16 -8.64 33.68 12.80
CA SER A 16 -7.33 34.15 12.30
C SER A 16 -7.13 33.74 10.83
N MET A 17 -7.47 34.65 9.92
CA MET A 17 -6.82 34.77 8.61
C MET A 17 -5.35 35.18 8.78
N ILE A 18 -4.51 34.84 7.79
CA ILE A 18 -3.12 35.25 7.45
C ILE A 18 -2.45 33.93 6.96
N SER A 19 -1.81 33.77 5.80
CA SER A 19 -1.16 34.68 4.87
C SER A 19 -1.14 34.08 3.47
N MET A 20 -1.20 34.98 2.51
CA MET A 20 -0.97 34.83 1.07
C MET A 20 0.54 34.64 0.77
N SER A 21 0.83 34.01 -0.38
CA SER A 21 2.03 34.18 -1.23
C SER A 21 3.30 33.36 -0.93
N ILE A 22 3.73 32.58 -1.94
CA ILE A 22 5.05 32.53 -2.62
C ILE A 22 4.89 31.48 -3.76
N LEU A 23 4.70 31.91 -5.01
CA LEU A 23 5.71 32.19 -6.05
C LEU A 23 6.61 30.99 -6.43
N PHE A 24 6.47 30.62 -7.72
CA PHE A 24 7.47 30.09 -8.65
C PHE A 24 8.29 28.84 -8.24
N PHE A 25 8.02 27.74 -8.95
CA PHE A 25 9.11 27.02 -9.60
C PHE A 25 8.68 26.56 -11.00
N THR A 26 9.02 27.38 -11.99
CA THR A 26 9.07 27.00 -13.39
C THR A 26 10.30 26.12 -13.55
N PHE A 27 10.16 24.80 -13.53
CA PHE A 27 11.25 23.91 -13.90
C PHE A 27 11.18 23.65 -15.42
N LEU A 28 12.06 24.36 -16.12
CA LEU A 28 12.47 24.09 -17.49
C LEU A 28 13.12 22.70 -17.56
N PHE A 29 12.51 21.79 -18.30
CA PHE A 29 13.25 20.79 -19.06
C PHE A 29 12.80 20.90 -20.52
N SER A 30 13.47 21.80 -21.24
CA SER A 30 13.71 21.62 -22.66
C SER A 30 14.79 20.54 -22.77
N GLU A 31 14.40 19.34 -23.19
CA GLU A 31 15.29 18.48 -23.95
C GLU A 31 14.76 18.40 -25.38
N ASP A 32 15.54 19.08 -26.22
CA ASP A 32 15.48 19.18 -27.65
C ASP A 32 15.76 17.80 -28.26
N THR A 33 14.72 17.17 -28.79
CA THR A 33 14.89 16.08 -29.76
C THR A 33 14.00 16.38 -30.96
N THR A 34 14.50 17.23 -31.86
CA THR A 34 14.00 17.29 -33.22
C THR A 34 14.16 15.91 -33.88
N PRO A 35 13.08 15.26 -34.34
CA PRO A 35 13.23 14.11 -35.23
C PRO A 35 13.67 14.61 -36.60
N THR A 36 14.86 14.17 -37.02
CA THR A 36 15.33 14.26 -38.40
C THR A 36 14.32 13.58 -39.33
N ILE A 37 13.63 14.35 -40.18
CA ILE A 37 12.84 13.82 -41.28
C ILE A 37 13.81 13.40 -42.39
N VAL A 38 14.10 12.10 -42.44
CA VAL A 38 14.67 11.49 -43.64
C VAL A 38 13.52 11.17 -44.58
N GLN A 39 13.44 11.90 -45.69
CA GLN A 39 12.61 11.49 -46.82
C GLN A 39 13.22 10.22 -47.43
N ALA A 40 12.47 9.13 -47.39
CA ALA A 40 12.68 7.98 -48.26
C ALA A 40 11.39 7.77 -49.04
N GLU A 41 11.48 7.98 -50.35
CA GLU A 41 10.41 7.73 -51.31
C GLU A 41 10.09 6.23 -51.39
N GLU A 42 8.80 5.95 -51.29
CA GLU A 42 8.01 5.03 -52.12
C GLU A 42 8.70 3.75 -52.65
N ASN A 43 8.35 2.60 -52.07
CA ASN A 43 8.08 1.41 -52.88
C ASN A 43 7.22 0.36 -52.16
N ILE A 44 5.97 0.27 -52.63
CA ILE A 44 5.22 -0.96 -52.91
C ILE A 44 5.18 -2.05 -51.83
N GLY A 45 4.02 -2.11 -51.16
CA GLY A 45 3.21 -3.32 -51.10
C GLY A 45 3.69 -4.43 -50.19
N THR A 46 3.06 -4.54 -49.03
CA THR A 46 2.32 -5.72 -48.57
C THR A 46 1.46 -5.25 -47.38
N LYS A 47 0.15 -5.50 -47.44
CA LYS A 47 -0.73 -5.34 -46.27
C LYS A 47 -0.38 -6.46 -45.29
N GLU A 48 0.57 -6.23 -44.40
CA GLU A 48 0.61 -6.96 -43.15
C GLU A 48 -0.38 -6.29 -42.21
N GLU A 49 -1.49 -6.99 -42.01
CA GLU A 49 -2.41 -6.80 -40.91
C GLU A 49 -1.58 -6.97 -39.62
N VAL A 50 -1.15 -5.85 -39.03
CA VAL A 50 -0.56 -5.84 -37.70
C VAL A 50 -1.69 -6.19 -36.75
N GLU A 51 -1.83 -7.49 -36.51
CA GLU A 51 -2.57 -8.03 -35.38
C GLU A 51 -1.91 -7.41 -34.14
N ILE A 52 -2.55 -6.38 -33.59
CA ILE A 52 -2.24 -5.88 -32.26
C ILE A 52 -2.65 -7.02 -31.33
N VAL A 53 -1.72 -7.94 -31.10
CA VAL A 53 -1.79 -8.91 -30.02
C VAL A 53 -1.93 -8.06 -28.77
N LYS A 54 -3.14 -8.03 -28.22
CA LYS A 54 -3.37 -7.60 -26.85
C LYS A 54 -2.62 -8.61 -26.00
N GLU A 55 -1.38 -8.28 -25.69
CA GLU A 55 -0.61 -8.97 -24.69
C GLU A 55 -1.40 -8.79 -23.39
N ASP A 56 -2.15 -9.81 -23.00
CA ASP A 56 -2.63 -9.98 -21.62
C ASP A 56 -1.37 -10.14 -20.76
N GLU A 57 -0.65 -9.04 -20.53
CA GLU A 57 0.46 -8.92 -19.58
C GLU A 57 -0.11 -8.95 -18.16
N ASN A 58 -0.66 -10.08 -17.77
CA ASN A 58 -0.64 -10.44 -16.37
C ASN A 58 0.29 -11.66 -16.27
N PRO A 59 1.63 -11.46 -16.25
CA PRO A 59 2.53 -12.55 -15.90
C PRO A 59 1.98 -13.13 -14.60
N ASN A 60 1.78 -14.43 -14.57
CA ASN A 60 1.23 -15.15 -13.43
C ASN A 60 2.18 -15.00 -12.23
N LEU A 61 2.14 -13.84 -11.56
CA LEU A 61 3.00 -13.48 -10.44
C LEU A 61 2.65 -14.39 -9.27
N SER A 62 3.60 -15.19 -8.85
CA SER A 62 3.47 -16.05 -7.68
C SER A 62 3.89 -15.28 -6.42
N MET A 63 3.45 -15.74 -5.24
CA MET A 63 3.81 -15.08 -3.97
C MET A 63 5.33 -15.13 -3.71
N GLU A 64 6.01 -16.11 -4.29
CA GLU A 64 7.46 -16.28 -4.23
C GLU A 64 8.21 -15.17 -4.99
N ASP A 65 7.60 -14.57 -6.02
CA ASP A 65 8.20 -13.49 -6.82
C ASP A 65 8.39 -12.20 -6.02
N PHE A 66 7.67 -12.04 -4.90
CA PHE A 66 7.76 -10.87 -4.02
C PHE A 66 8.88 -10.99 -2.97
N THR A 67 9.64 -12.08 -2.96
CA THR A 67 10.68 -12.33 -1.96
C THR A 67 11.83 -11.33 -2.08
N VAL A 68 12.09 -10.60 -0.99
CA VAL A 68 13.28 -9.74 -0.89
C VAL A 68 14.50 -10.51 -0.37
N THR A 69 15.68 -10.10 -0.82
CA THR A 69 16.95 -10.69 -0.34
C THR A 69 17.46 -10.05 0.95
N LYS A 70 16.93 -8.88 1.32
CA LYS A 70 17.29 -8.12 2.51
C LYS A 70 16.09 -7.34 3.02
N THR A 71 16.02 -7.19 4.34
CA THR A 71 15.10 -6.31 5.06
C THR A 71 15.86 -5.60 6.18
N GLU A 72 15.31 -4.50 6.67
CA GLU A 72 15.67 -3.79 7.88
C GLU A 72 15.51 -4.63 9.15
N PHE A 73 14.72 -5.68 9.10
CA PHE A 73 14.45 -6.57 10.23
C PHE A 73 15.45 -7.73 10.27
N THR A 74 16.04 -7.98 11.43
CA THR A 74 16.98 -9.09 11.61
C THR A 74 16.32 -10.38 12.06
N GLU A 75 15.15 -10.29 12.70
CA GLU A 75 14.44 -11.41 13.35
C GLU A 75 12.95 -11.31 13.06
N LEU A 76 12.28 -12.46 12.95
CA LEU A 76 10.85 -12.54 12.68
C LEU A 76 10.01 -11.83 13.75
N GLU A 77 10.38 -11.96 15.02
CA GLU A 77 9.69 -11.30 16.14
C GLU A 77 9.71 -9.78 16.00
N THR A 78 10.86 -9.22 15.62
CA THR A 78 10.99 -7.76 15.43
C THR A 78 10.11 -7.29 14.25
N PHE A 79 10.06 -8.07 13.17
CA PHE A 79 9.17 -7.79 12.04
C PHE A 79 7.69 -7.79 12.48
N VAL A 80 7.24 -8.81 13.20
CA VAL A 80 5.85 -8.93 13.67
C VAL A 80 5.50 -7.79 14.62
N ASN A 81 6.35 -7.51 15.60
CA ASN A 81 6.13 -6.44 16.59
C ASN A 81 6.06 -5.07 15.93
N TYR A 82 6.96 -4.79 14.97
CA TYR A 82 6.92 -3.53 14.22
C TYR A 82 5.58 -3.32 13.51
N TYR A 83 5.14 -4.31 12.72
CA TYR A 83 3.88 -4.19 11.98
C TYR A 83 2.67 -4.13 12.93
N TYR A 84 2.70 -4.86 14.05
CA TYR A 84 1.65 -4.81 15.07
C TYR A 84 1.56 -3.45 15.75
N ASP A 85 2.70 -2.82 16.07
CA ASP A 85 2.76 -1.50 16.70
C ASP A 85 2.20 -0.42 15.78
N ILE A 86 2.58 -0.42 14.50
CA ILE A 86 2.05 0.55 13.54
C ILE A 86 0.58 0.30 13.19
N TRP A 87 0.10 -0.96 13.29
CA TRP A 87 -1.30 -1.32 13.09
C TRP A 87 -2.22 -0.68 14.14
N GLN A 88 -1.75 -0.46 15.37
CA GLN A 88 -2.58 0.03 16.47
C GLN A 88 -3.30 1.35 16.12
N PRO A 89 -4.57 1.54 16.53
CA PRO A 89 -5.35 2.74 16.17
C PRO A 89 -4.73 4.07 16.62
N ASN A 90 -3.91 4.04 17.66
CA ASN A 90 -3.24 5.21 18.25
C ASN A 90 -1.73 5.23 17.96
N SER A 91 -1.26 4.46 16.97
CA SER A 91 0.16 4.43 16.61
C SER A 91 0.63 5.80 16.10
N GLU A 92 1.88 6.15 16.40
CA GLU A 92 2.47 7.39 15.88
C GLU A 92 2.49 7.38 14.34
N TYR A 93 2.71 6.20 13.74
CA TYR A 93 2.69 6.00 12.30
C TYR A 93 1.36 6.43 11.67
N ARG A 94 0.22 6.04 12.26
CA ARG A 94 -1.12 6.46 11.78
C ARG A 94 -1.42 7.94 12.01
N SER A 95 -0.69 8.62 12.90
CA SER A 95 -0.91 10.05 13.12
C SER A 95 -0.43 10.94 11.97
N TYR A 96 0.45 10.43 11.10
CA TYR A 96 1.07 11.17 9.99
C TYR A 96 0.47 10.90 8.61
N GLN A 97 -0.45 9.93 8.48
CA GLN A 97 -1.02 9.52 7.20
C GLN A 97 -2.48 9.05 7.38
N ASP A 98 -3.22 8.91 6.27
CA ASP A 98 -4.56 8.34 6.32
C ASP A 98 -4.53 6.81 6.54
N ASP A 99 -5.66 6.27 6.99
CA ASP A 99 -5.78 4.84 7.33
C ASP A 99 -5.54 3.92 6.13
N ALA A 100 -5.93 4.31 4.91
CA ALA A 100 -5.72 3.49 3.73
C ALA A 100 -4.23 3.37 3.41
N THR A 101 -3.48 4.48 3.44
CA THR A 101 -2.02 4.48 3.27
C THR A 101 -1.31 3.65 4.35
N ALA A 102 -1.73 3.77 5.61
CA ALA A 102 -1.17 2.99 6.70
C ALA A 102 -1.41 1.48 6.49
N ASN A 103 -2.64 1.09 6.14
CA ASN A 103 -2.99 -0.31 5.91
C ASN A 103 -2.29 -0.89 4.68
N PHE A 104 -2.19 -0.12 3.59
CA PHE A 104 -1.46 -0.50 2.38
C PHE A 104 0.02 -0.76 2.69
N THR A 105 0.65 0.10 3.51
CA THR A 105 2.06 -0.09 3.91
C THR A 105 2.25 -1.43 4.61
N ILE A 106 1.33 -1.80 5.50
CA ILE A 106 1.38 -3.07 6.24
C ILE A 106 1.21 -4.24 5.28
N ALA A 107 0.20 -4.22 4.41
CA ALA A 107 -0.01 -5.26 3.41
C ALA A 107 1.21 -5.43 2.49
N ASN A 108 1.76 -4.31 1.99
CA ASN A 108 2.94 -4.33 1.14
C ASN A 108 4.16 -4.93 1.85
N GLY A 109 4.40 -4.55 3.11
CA GLY A 109 5.48 -5.10 3.92
C GLY A 109 5.35 -6.60 4.13
N VAL A 110 4.15 -7.06 4.49
CA VAL A 110 3.84 -8.48 4.68
C VAL A 110 4.07 -9.29 3.41
N LEU A 111 3.56 -8.80 2.27
CA LEU A 111 3.72 -9.48 0.99
C LEU A 111 5.20 -9.75 0.65
N HIS A 112 6.06 -8.77 0.90
CA HIS A 112 7.47 -8.82 0.49
C HIS A 112 8.40 -9.48 1.50
N TYR A 113 8.14 -9.33 2.80
CA TYR A 113 9.11 -9.71 3.84
C TYR A 113 8.85 -11.08 4.45
N VAL A 114 7.65 -11.64 4.37
CA VAL A 114 7.34 -12.95 4.99
C VAL A 114 8.28 -14.05 4.50
N ASN A 115 8.60 -14.10 3.20
CA ASN A 115 9.48 -15.13 2.65
C ASN A 115 10.94 -15.01 3.12
N TYR A 116 11.38 -13.82 3.57
CA TYR A 116 12.71 -13.64 4.15
C TYR A 116 12.86 -14.43 5.46
N PHE A 117 11.78 -14.56 6.24
CA PHE A 117 11.75 -15.25 7.53
C PHE A 117 11.32 -16.72 7.46
N LYS A 118 11.31 -17.32 6.26
CA LYS A 118 10.77 -18.66 6.04
C LYS A 118 11.30 -19.70 7.03
N ASP A 119 12.60 -19.69 7.32
CA ASP A 119 13.22 -20.67 8.21
C ASP A 119 12.76 -20.50 9.66
N GLU A 120 12.69 -19.25 10.16
CA GLU A 120 12.17 -18.94 11.51
C GLU A 120 10.67 -19.27 11.65
N ILE A 121 9.89 -19.01 10.60
CA ILE A 121 8.45 -19.35 10.54
C ILE A 121 8.26 -20.86 10.66
N VAL A 122 9.07 -21.64 9.93
CA VAL A 122 9.04 -23.11 9.96
C VAL A 122 9.49 -23.62 11.33
N GLU A 123 10.55 -23.06 11.92
CA GLU A 123 11.04 -23.44 13.25
C GLU A 123 9.98 -23.22 14.34
N LYS A 124 9.23 -22.11 14.26
CA LYS A 124 8.11 -21.82 15.17
C LYS A 124 6.83 -22.60 14.86
N GLY A 125 6.77 -23.33 13.74
CA GLY A 125 5.60 -24.11 13.34
C GLY A 125 4.39 -23.25 12.91
N MET A 126 4.62 -22.04 12.40
CA MET A 126 3.58 -21.05 12.07
C MET A 126 3.35 -20.89 10.54
N THR A 127 3.74 -21.91 9.76
CA THR A 127 3.72 -21.84 8.29
C THR A 127 2.35 -21.50 7.72
N GLU A 128 1.28 -22.10 8.24
CA GLU A 128 -0.07 -21.89 7.70
C GLU A 128 -0.61 -20.49 8.04
N GLU A 129 -0.33 -19.98 9.24
CA GLU A 129 -0.70 -18.63 9.66
C GLU A 129 -0.03 -17.58 8.78
N PHE A 130 1.29 -17.68 8.58
CA PHE A 130 2.02 -16.75 7.73
C PHE A 130 1.67 -16.87 6.25
N LYS A 131 1.35 -18.08 5.77
CA LYS A 131 0.84 -18.26 4.41
C LYS A 131 -0.51 -17.59 4.22
N ALA A 132 -1.43 -17.74 5.17
CA ALA A 132 -2.73 -17.07 5.13
C ALA A 132 -2.58 -15.55 5.23
N PHE A 133 -1.62 -15.07 6.01
CA PHE A 133 -1.31 -13.65 6.18
C PHE A 133 -0.76 -13.03 4.89
N GLN A 134 0.23 -13.68 4.26
CA GLN A 134 0.79 -13.24 2.98
C GLN A 134 -0.23 -13.32 1.83
N THR A 135 -1.11 -14.32 1.84
CA THR A 135 -2.19 -14.45 0.84
C THR A 135 -3.17 -13.28 0.94
N THR A 136 -3.61 -12.92 2.15
CA THR A 136 -4.48 -11.74 2.35
C THR A 136 -3.80 -10.46 1.85
N ALA A 137 -2.51 -10.28 2.16
CA ALA A 137 -1.73 -9.15 1.68
C ALA A 137 -1.65 -9.10 0.14
N TYR A 138 -1.43 -10.24 -0.53
CA TYR A 138 -1.45 -10.34 -1.98
C TYR A 138 -2.82 -9.96 -2.57
N GLU A 139 -3.91 -10.44 -1.98
CA GLU A 139 -5.27 -10.12 -2.42
C GLU A 139 -5.59 -8.63 -2.29
N ILE A 140 -5.09 -7.97 -1.23
CA ILE A 140 -5.17 -6.51 -1.08
C ILE A 140 -4.42 -5.85 -2.23
N MET A 141 -3.13 -6.16 -2.41
CA MET A 141 -2.28 -5.51 -3.42
C MET A 141 -2.81 -5.69 -4.85
N LYS A 142 -3.48 -6.81 -5.12
CA LYS A 142 -4.11 -7.09 -6.41
C LYS A 142 -5.38 -6.27 -6.68
N ASN A 143 -6.14 -5.93 -5.64
CA ASN A 143 -7.46 -5.32 -5.78
C ASN A 143 -7.51 -3.85 -5.33
N ASP A 144 -6.48 -3.36 -4.62
CA ASP A 144 -6.38 -1.97 -4.19
C ASP A 144 -6.38 -1.02 -5.40
N GLY A 145 -7.10 0.10 -5.28
CA GLY A 145 -7.33 1.03 -6.38
C GLY A 145 -8.43 0.63 -7.37
N ASN A 146 -9.06 -0.55 -7.25
CA ASN A 146 -10.23 -0.92 -8.04
C ASN A 146 -11.55 -0.47 -7.35
N PRO A 147 -12.30 0.50 -7.91
CA PRO A 147 -13.52 1.01 -7.28
C PRO A 147 -14.61 -0.05 -7.08
N ASP A 148 -14.66 -1.08 -7.94
CA ASP A 148 -15.66 -2.16 -7.83
C ASP A 148 -15.36 -3.14 -6.69
N LYS A 149 -14.17 -3.02 -6.06
CA LYS A 149 -13.66 -3.93 -5.03
C LYS A 149 -13.44 -3.26 -3.67
N GLU A 150 -13.80 -2.00 -3.51
CA GLU A 150 -13.51 -1.22 -2.30
C GLU A 150 -14.01 -1.89 -1.00
N GLU A 151 -15.25 -2.41 -0.99
CA GLU A 151 -15.80 -3.13 0.19
C GLU A 151 -15.06 -4.45 0.46
N GLU A 152 -14.63 -5.15 -0.59
CA GLU A 152 -13.87 -6.41 -0.46
C GLU A 152 -12.48 -6.13 0.11
N VAL A 153 -11.80 -5.09 -0.39
CA VAL A 153 -10.50 -4.63 0.10
C VAL A 153 -10.58 -4.20 1.56
N ALA A 154 -11.64 -3.48 1.97
CA ALA A 154 -11.85 -3.10 3.36
C ALA A 154 -11.92 -4.33 4.30
N LYS A 155 -12.67 -5.38 3.90
CA LYS A 155 -12.75 -6.63 4.66
C LYS A 155 -11.41 -7.38 4.69
N LEU A 156 -10.62 -7.30 3.63
CA LEU A 156 -9.28 -7.89 3.61
C LEU A 156 -8.35 -7.16 4.59
N TYR A 157 -8.45 -5.83 4.72
CA TYR A 157 -7.69 -5.09 5.74
C TYR A 157 -8.09 -5.48 7.17
N GLU A 158 -9.38 -5.65 7.45
CA GLU A 158 -9.83 -6.17 8.75
C GLU A 158 -9.23 -7.55 9.04
N LYS A 159 -9.34 -8.47 8.07
CA LYS A 159 -8.77 -9.82 8.15
C LYS A 159 -7.24 -9.80 8.34
N LEU A 160 -6.53 -8.91 7.65
CA LEU A 160 -5.08 -8.75 7.79
C LEU A 160 -4.73 -8.36 9.24
N GLY A 161 -5.48 -7.43 9.84
CA GLY A 161 -5.32 -7.03 11.23
C GLY A 161 -5.60 -8.14 12.25
N GLU A 162 -6.63 -8.94 12.01
CA GLU A 162 -6.95 -10.13 12.83
C GLU A 162 -5.80 -11.15 12.78
N GLN A 163 -5.31 -11.46 11.58
CA GLN A 163 -4.20 -12.39 11.37
C GLN A 163 -2.91 -11.88 12.03
N LEU A 164 -2.60 -10.59 11.91
CA LEU A 164 -1.45 -9.96 12.55
C LEU A 164 -1.55 -10.04 14.08
N THR A 165 -2.74 -9.81 14.64
CA THR A 165 -3.00 -9.91 16.09
C THR A 165 -2.83 -11.35 16.58
N GLU A 166 -3.33 -12.34 15.83
CA GLU A 166 -3.15 -13.75 16.16
C GLU A 166 -1.67 -14.16 16.14
N ILE A 167 -0.96 -13.78 15.07
CA ILE A 167 0.47 -14.07 14.92
C ILE A 167 1.27 -13.43 16.05
N HIS A 168 1.03 -12.15 16.34
CA HIS A 168 1.69 -11.41 17.42
C HIS A 168 1.48 -12.07 18.79
N SER A 169 0.29 -12.62 19.07
CA SER A 169 0.01 -13.29 20.36
C SER A 169 0.84 -14.56 20.65
N LYS A 170 1.57 -15.05 19.64
CA LYS A 170 2.42 -16.25 19.72
C LYS A 170 3.91 -15.92 19.94
N PHE A 171 4.26 -14.64 20.03
CA PHE A 171 5.56 -14.13 20.46
C PHE A 171 5.47 -13.65 21.92
#